data_AF-A0A419F2Q3-F1
#
_entry.id   AF-A0A419F2Q3-F1
#
_cell.length_a   1.000
_cell.length_b   1.000
_cell.length_c   1.000
_cell.angle_alpha   90.00
_cell.angle_beta   90.00
_cell.angle_gamma   90.00
#
_symmetry.space_group_name_H-M   'P 1'
#
loop_
_entity.id
_entity.type
_entity.pdbx_description
1 polymer ?
#
loop_
_entity_poly.entity_id
_entity_poly.type
_entity_poly.pdbx_seq_one_letter_code
_entity_poly.pdbx_strand_id
1 'polypeptide(L)'
;MIIRMKKRLHEARTLARIPAVFPDPLPRRLIWAFSILLAVGLLYSSCASAPQYPASPPPLVKTLPVGFEDAFQAARTAMNEDPRIFLHTVDKAGRLVAYERTSGFIFFQHRTVLDLKLEPTSPEETRLTMQMGAEAYELGGLTRSAGWYPSAEVDIFLGEDIMNLIEKKAAK
;
A
#
# COMPACT_ATOMS: atom_id res chain seq x y z
N MET A 1 -52.37 26.61 -69.06
CA MET A 1 -51.41 26.63 -67.93
C MET A 1 -51.68 25.50 -66.93
N ILE A 2 -51.78 24.24 -67.37
CA ILE A 2 -52.07 23.07 -66.50
C ILE A 2 -51.13 21.88 -66.79
N ILE A 3 -50.42 21.90 -67.94
CA ILE A 3 -49.59 20.78 -68.39
C ILE A 3 -48.19 20.77 -67.72
N ARG A 4 -47.67 21.93 -67.27
CA ARG A 4 -46.35 22.02 -66.63
C ARG A 4 -46.30 21.57 -65.16
N MET A 5 -47.43 21.45 -64.46
CA MET A 5 -47.44 20.96 -63.06
C MET A 5 -47.39 19.43 -62.94
N LYS A 6 -47.89 18.68 -63.93
CA LYS A 6 -47.84 17.20 -63.89
C LYS A 6 -46.44 16.64 -64.08
N LYS A 7 -45.53 17.36 -64.77
CA LYS A 7 -44.18 16.86 -65.04
C LYS A 7 -43.27 16.89 -63.81
N ARG A 8 -43.42 17.88 -62.92
CA ARG A 8 -42.63 17.94 -61.66
C ARG A 8 -43.08 16.95 -60.59
N LEU A 9 -44.34 16.50 -60.63
CA LEU A 9 -44.83 15.48 -59.69
C LEU A 9 -44.39 14.06 -60.06
N HIS A 10 -43.95 13.84 -61.29
CA HIS A 10 -43.43 12.54 -61.71
C HIS A 10 -41.92 12.39 -61.41
N GLU A 11 -41.15 13.47 -61.52
CA GLU A 11 -39.71 13.47 -61.16
C GLU A 11 -39.47 13.44 -59.65
N ALA A 12 -40.41 13.91 -58.82
CA ALA A 12 -40.30 13.81 -57.36
C ALA A 12 -40.54 12.37 -56.83
N ARG A 13 -41.12 11.47 -57.63
CA ARG A 13 -41.33 10.07 -57.23
C ARG A 13 -40.14 9.16 -57.53
N THR A 14 -39.16 9.63 -58.30
CA THR A 14 -38.00 8.81 -58.69
C THR A 14 -36.79 8.94 -57.76
N LEU A 15 -36.79 9.88 -56.81
CA LEU A 15 -35.74 10.02 -55.80
C LEU A 15 -36.03 9.29 -54.47
N ALA A 16 -37.21 8.67 -54.34
CA ALA A 16 -37.61 7.94 -53.13
C ALA A 16 -37.40 6.41 -53.22
N ARG A 17 -36.45 5.95 -54.05
CA ARG A 17 -35.97 4.57 -54.05
C ARG A 17 -34.45 4.55 -53.90
N ILE A 18 -33.97 5.15 -52.83
CA ILE A 18 -32.79 4.57 -52.19
C ILE A 18 -33.36 3.34 -51.47
N PRO A 19 -33.03 2.10 -51.87
CA PRO A 19 -33.33 0.98 -51.00
C PRO A 19 -32.64 1.34 -49.68
N ALA A 20 -33.42 1.50 -48.61
CA ALA A 20 -32.83 1.49 -47.30
C ALA A 20 -32.20 0.10 -47.18
N VAL A 21 -30.91 0.01 -47.50
CA VAL A 21 -30.05 -1.10 -47.13
C VAL A 21 -29.93 -0.97 -45.63
N PHE A 22 -31.01 -1.33 -44.94
CA PHE A 22 -30.94 -1.68 -43.55
C PHE A 22 -29.97 -2.86 -43.54
N PRO A 23 -28.79 -2.75 -42.89
CA PRO A 23 -27.97 -3.92 -42.70
C PRO A 23 -28.88 -4.94 -42.01
N ASP A 24 -28.94 -6.15 -42.58
CA ASP A 24 -29.67 -7.25 -41.96
C ASP A 24 -29.33 -7.27 -40.47
N PRO A 25 -30.32 -7.46 -39.58
CA PRO A 25 -30.04 -7.52 -38.16
C PRO A 25 -28.93 -8.55 -37.96
N LEU A 26 -27.79 -8.10 -37.42
CA LEU A 26 -26.60 -8.93 -37.24
C LEU A 26 -27.07 -10.29 -36.69
N PRO A 27 -26.67 -11.41 -37.31
CA PRO A 27 -27.14 -12.72 -36.90
C PRO A 27 -26.99 -12.83 -35.39
N ARG A 28 -28.04 -13.25 -34.68
CA ARG A 28 -28.09 -13.22 -33.21
C ARG A 28 -26.80 -13.69 -32.55
N ARG A 29 -26.13 -14.69 -33.16
CA ARG A 29 -24.81 -15.21 -32.77
C ARG A 29 -23.71 -14.15 -32.65
N LEU A 30 -23.64 -13.17 -33.56
CA LEU A 30 -22.69 -12.06 -33.50
C LEU A 30 -23.01 -11.09 -32.36
N ILE A 31 -24.30 -10.84 -32.09
CA ILE A 31 -24.73 -10.00 -30.96
C ILE A 31 -24.35 -10.67 -29.64
N TRP A 32 -24.58 -11.98 -29.51
CA TRP A 32 -24.16 -12.77 -28.35
C TRP A 32 -22.63 -12.77 -28.20
N ALA A 33 -21.89 -12.99 -29.28
CA ALA A 33 -20.42 -12.97 -29.25
C ALA A 33 -19.86 -11.61 -28.82
N PHE A 34 -20.42 -10.51 -29.33
CA PHE A 34 -20.01 -9.15 -28.98
C PHE A 34 -20.36 -8.81 -27.52
N SER A 35 -21.53 -9.24 -27.05
CA SER A 35 -21.95 -9.05 -25.65
C SER A 35 -21.06 -9.83 -24.68
N ILE A 36 -20.65 -11.05 -25.05
CA ILE A 36 -19.70 -11.85 -24.26
C ILE A 36 -18.32 -11.19 -24.25
N LEU A 37 -17.81 -10.74 -25.39
CA LEU A 37 -16.53 -10.02 -25.49
C LEU A 37 -16.51 -8.74 -24.65
N LEU A 38 -17.60 -7.97 -24.67
CA LEU A 38 -17.74 -6.77 -23.87
C LEU A 38 -17.79 -7.08 -22.36
N ALA A 39 -18.54 -8.10 -21.96
CA ALA A 39 -18.62 -8.54 -20.56
C ALA A 39 -17.26 -9.03 -20.05
N VAL A 40 -16.53 -9.79 -20.87
CA VAL A 40 -15.17 -10.24 -20.55
C VAL A 40 -14.20 -9.06 -20.46
N GLY A 41 -14.25 -8.10 -21.40
CA GLY A 41 -13.43 -6.89 -21.35
C GLY A 41 -13.68 -6.03 -20.10
N LEU A 42 -14.93 -5.93 -19.64
CA LEU A 42 -15.29 -5.23 -18.41
C LEU A 42 -14.76 -5.94 -17.16
N LEU A 43 -14.78 -7.28 -17.13
CA LEU A 43 -14.19 -8.06 -16.04
C LEU A 43 -12.66 -7.90 -15.97
N TYR A 44 -11.96 -7.78 -17.11
CA TYR A 44 -10.52 -7.53 -17.14
C TYR A 44 -10.12 -6.08 -16.82
N SER A 45 -11.01 -5.10 -17.03
CA SER A 45 -10.75 -3.69 -16.71
C SER A 45 -10.72 -3.38 -15.20
N SER A 46 -11.16 -4.32 -14.35
CA SER A 46 -11.11 -4.18 -12.88
C SER A 46 -9.77 -4.62 -12.27
N CYS A 47 -8.78 -5.03 -13.07
CA CYS A 47 -7.39 -5.11 -12.63
C CYS A 47 -6.71 -3.73 -12.69
N ALA A 48 -7.34 -2.70 -12.12
CA ALA A 48 -6.62 -1.49 -11.78
C ALA A 48 -5.65 -1.88 -10.66
N SER A 49 -4.38 -2.10 -11.02
CA SER A 49 -3.28 -2.28 -10.07
C SER A 49 -3.39 -1.21 -9.00
N ALA A 50 -3.59 -1.62 -7.75
CA ALA A 50 -3.54 -0.69 -6.63
C ALA A 50 -2.23 0.13 -6.73
N PRO A 51 -2.26 1.43 -6.40
CA PRO A 51 -1.05 2.24 -6.37
C PRO A 51 0.00 1.53 -5.52
N GLN A 52 1.21 1.38 -6.04
CA GLN A 52 2.35 0.92 -5.25
C GLN A 52 2.73 2.05 -4.28
N TYR A 53 2.05 2.09 -3.14
CA TYR A 53 2.45 2.90 -2.01
C TYR A 53 3.87 2.49 -1.58
N PRO A 54 4.70 3.43 -1.10
CA PRO A 54 6.01 3.07 -0.55
C PRO A 54 5.80 2.00 0.52
N ALA A 55 6.50 0.88 0.35
CA ALA A 55 6.33 -0.34 1.12
C ALA A 55 6.56 -0.17 2.63
N SER A 56 7.10 0.97 3.05
CA SER A 56 7.43 1.27 4.43
C SER A 56 7.47 2.79 4.63
N PRO A 57 7.11 3.29 5.82
CA PRO A 57 7.35 4.69 6.17
C PRO A 57 8.85 5.00 6.09
N PRO A 58 9.23 6.26 5.83
CA PRO A 58 10.63 6.66 5.90
C PRO A 58 11.20 6.38 7.31
N PRO A 59 12.49 6.04 7.42
CA PRO A 59 13.11 5.81 8.71
C PRO A 59 13.09 7.08 9.57
N LEU A 60 12.83 6.92 10.86
CA LEU A 60 12.96 8.00 11.84
C LEU A 60 14.42 8.16 12.20
N VAL A 61 14.96 9.37 12.09
CA VAL A 61 16.37 9.67 12.38
C VAL A 61 16.45 10.76 13.44
N LYS A 62 17.25 10.53 14.48
CA LYS A 62 17.59 11.54 15.48
C LYS A 62 19.07 11.46 15.84
N THR A 63 19.65 12.57 16.26
CA THR A 63 21.01 12.60 16.83
C THR A 63 20.89 12.98 18.29
N LEU A 64 21.50 12.20 19.17
CA LEU A 64 21.57 12.48 20.59
C LEU A 64 22.95 13.06 20.95
N PRO A 65 23.01 14.09 21.81
CA PRO A 65 24.26 14.68 22.29
C PRO A 65 24.84 13.86 23.46
N VAL A 66 24.91 12.53 23.28
CA VAL A 66 25.55 11.62 24.23
C VAL A 66 26.40 10.58 23.50
N GLY A 67 27.40 10.06 24.20
CA GLY A 67 28.24 8.98 23.69
C GLY A 67 27.46 7.69 23.45
N PHE A 68 28.06 6.79 22.66
CA PHE A 68 27.41 5.57 22.20
C PHE A 68 26.87 4.69 23.33
N GLU A 69 27.65 4.49 24.40
CA GLU A 69 27.26 3.61 25.51
C GLU A 69 26.03 4.16 26.23
N ASP A 70 25.99 5.47 26.51
CA ASP A 70 24.85 6.11 27.18
C ASP A 70 23.60 6.06 26.30
N ALA A 71 23.75 6.35 25.00
CA ALA A 71 22.66 6.20 24.03
C ALA A 71 22.15 4.75 23.97
N PHE A 72 23.05 3.76 24.00
CA PHE A 72 22.70 2.35 23.95
C PHE A 72 21.94 1.91 25.20
N GLN A 73 22.39 2.32 26.39
CA GLN A 73 21.68 2.00 27.64
C GLN A 73 20.33 2.72 27.71
N ALA A 74 20.25 3.98 27.29
CA ALA A 74 18.99 4.72 27.20
C ALA A 74 18.01 4.03 26.25
N ALA A 75 18.48 3.62 25.06
CA ALA A 75 17.69 2.93 24.06
C ALA A 75 17.17 1.58 24.58
N ARG A 76 18.06 0.75 25.11
CA ARG A 76 17.70 -0.54 25.70
C ARG A 76 16.67 -0.38 26.82
N THR A 77 16.86 0.59 27.70
CA THR A 77 15.96 0.85 28.82
C THR A 77 14.59 1.33 28.36
N ALA A 78 14.54 2.29 27.43
CA ALA A 78 13.30 2.77 26.84
C ALA A 78 12.49 1.63 26.21
N MET A 79 13.14 0.81 25.39
CA MET A 79 12.46 -0.27 24.67
C MET A 79 12.03 -1.42 25.58
N ASN A 80 12.71 -1.63 26.71
CA ASN A 80 12.36 -2.68 27.67
C ASN A 80 11.24 -2.26 28.64
N GLU A 81 11.08 -0.96 28.89
CA GLU A 81 10.04 -0.43 29.78
C GLU A 81 8.69 -0.20 29.09
N ASP A 82 8.67 0.02 27.77
CA ASP A 82 7.41 0.28 27.06
C ASP A 82 6.55 -1.01 26.99
N PRO A 83 5.33 -1.00 27.54
CA PRO A 83 4.49 -2.20 27.62
C PRO A 83 3.92 -2.64 26.27
N ARG A 84 3.90 -1.76 25.26
CA ARG A 84 3.33 -2.04 23.92
C ARG A 84 4.25 -2.92 23.09
N ILE A 85 5.54 -2.96 23.42
CA ILE A 85 6.54 -3.69 22.65
C ILE A 85 7.20 -4.81 23.47
N PHE A 86 7.88 -5.69 22.75
CA PHE A 86 8.73 -6.74 23.27
C PHE A 86 10.08 -6.66 22.55
N LEU A 87 11.14 -6.52 23.32
CA LEU A 87 12.51 -6.48 22.80
C LEU A 87 12.95 -7.89 22.40
N HIS A 88 13.16 -8.11 21.10
CA HIS A 88 13.49 -9.41 20.52
C HIS A 88 15.01 -9.59 20.35
N THR A 89 15.72 -8.56 19.90
CA THR A 89 17.16 -8.64 19.64
C THR A 89 17.87 -7.45 20.24
N VAL A 90 19.00 -7.71 20.91
CA VAL A 90 19.90 -6.70 21.46
C VAL A 90 21.31 -7.06 21.00
N ASP A 91 21.80 -6.33 20.02
CA ASP A 91 23.16 -6.44 19.52
C ASP A 91 24.02 -5.32 20.12
N LYS A 92 25.16 -5.70 20.71
CA LYS A 92 26.14 -4.76 21.26
C LYS A 92 26.76 -3.86 20.19
N ALA A 93 26.64 -4.22 18.91
CA ALA A 93 27.02 -3.36 17.80
C ALA A 93 26.09 -2.15 17.59
N GLY A 94 25.06 -1.98 18.42
CA GLY A 94 24.15 -0.83 18.38
C GLY A 94 22.83 -1.12 17.68
N ARG A 95 22.46 -2.38 17.45
CA ARG A 95 21.17 -2.74 16.85
C ARG A 95 20.22 -3.31 17.88
N LEU A 96 19.03 -2.72 17.99
CA LEU A 96 17.94 -3.23 18.83
C LEU A 96 16.71 -3.48 17.97
N VAL A 97 16.16 -4.68 18.04
CA VAL A 97 14.91 -5.03 17.32
C VAL A 97 13.83 -5.32 18.34
N ALA A 98 12.72 -4.61 18.24
CA ALA A 98 11.52 -4.87 19.03
C ALA A 98 10.32 -5.12 18.15
N TYR A 99 9.39 -5.90 18.69
CA TYR A 99 8.10 -6.18 18.06
C TYR A 99 7.01 -5.56 18.92
N GLU A 100 6.06 -4.91 18.28
CA GLU A 100 4.77 -4.61 18.90
C GLU A 100 4.15 -5.92 19.39
N ARG A 101 3.64 -5.89 20.62
CA ARG A 101 2.90 -7.03 21.16
C ARG A 101 1.66 -7.21 20.30
N THR A 102 1.52 -8.41 19.76
CA THR A 102 0.50 -8.70 18.77
C THR A 102 -0.89 -8.37 19.30
N SER A 103 -1.60 -7.52 18.55
CA SER A 103 -3.03 -7.28 18.71
C SER A 103 -3.76 -7.98 17.56
N GLY A 104 -4.96 -8.52 17.82
CA GLY A 104 -5.76 -9.21 16.81
C GLY A 104 -6.17 -10.64 17.14
N PHE A 105 -7.02 -11.21 16.28
CA PHE A 105 -7.54 -12.57 16.39
C PHE A 105 -6.46 -13.59 15.99
N ILE A 106 -6.44 -14.78 16.60
CA ILE A 106 -5.35 -15.79 16.46
C ILE A 106 -4.96 -16.09 14.99
N PHE A 107 -5.90 -15.93 14.06
CA PHE A 107 -5.72 -16.22 12.63
C PHE A 107 -5.23 -15.04 11.78
N PHE A 108 -5.28 -13.81 12.28
CA PHE A 108 -4.85 -12.60 11.58
C PHE A 108 -4.10 -11.71 12.58
N GLN A 109 -2.80 -11.92 12.67
CA GLN A 109 -1.94 -11.16 13.57
C GLN A 109 -1.13 -10.16 12.74
N HIS A 110 -1.24 -8.90 13.13
CA HIS A 110 -0.45 -7.80 12.59
C HIS A 110 0.37 -7.21 13.73
N ARG A 111 1.64 -6.90 13.46
CA ARG A 111 2.48 -6.19 14.40
C ARG A 111 3.48 -5.29 13.70
N THR A 112 3.76 -4.16 14.31
CA THR A 112 4.85 -3.29 13.93
C THR A 112 6.18 -3.85 14.41
N VAL A 113 7.18 -3.87 13.54
CA VAL A 113 8.58 -4.20 13.85
C VAL A 113 9.36 -2.90 13.90
N LEU A 114 10.09 -2.67 14.99
CA LEU A 114 10.97 -1.55 15.19
C LEU A 114 12.42 -2.05 15.14
N ASP A 115 13.18 -1.67 14.12
CA ASP A 115 14.62 -1.95 13.98
C ASP A 115 15.41 -0.66 14.20
N LEU A 116 15.93 -0.49 15.41
CA LEU A 116 16.71 0.65 15.83
C LEU A 116 18.21 0.38 15.65
N LYS A 117 18.92 1.29 14.99
CA LYS A 117 20.36 1.29 14.81
C LYS A 117 20.98 2.53 15.44
N LEU A 118 22.04 2.33 16.22
CA LEU A 118 22.84 3.35 16.86
C LEU A 118 24.20 3.42 16.17
N GLU A 119 24.59 4.61 15.73
CA GLU A 119 25.86 4.85 15.06
C GLU A 119 26.58 6.01 15.75
N PRO A 120 27.80 5.81 16.29
CA PRO A 120 28.57 6.92 16.85
C PRO A 120 28.96 7.88 15.72
N THR A 121 28.54 9.14 15.83
CA THR A 121 28.93 10.20 14.89
C THR A 121 30.17 10.93 15.38
N SER A 122 30.31 11.05 16.70
CA SER A 122 31.50 11.56 17.39
C SER A 122 31.62 10.86 18.76
N PRO A 123 32.68 11.10 19.55
CA PRO A 123 32.78 10.56 20.91
C PRO A 123 31.63 10.98 21.84
N GLU A 124 30.98 12.13 21.55
CA GLU A 124 29.93 12.73 22.37
C GLU A 124 28.56 12.72 21.67
N GLU A 125 28.46 12.18 20.45
CA GLU A 125 27.22 12.18 19.67
C GLU A 125 26.92 10.83 19.04
N THR A 126 25.67 10.40 19.16
CA THR A 126 25.18 9.14 18.61
C THR A 126 23.95 9.37 17.74
N ARG A 127 23.97 8.87 16.51
CA ARG A 127 22.82 8.87 15.61
C ARG A 127 21.97 7.63 15.85
N LEU A 128 20.69 7.85 16.04
CA LEU A 128 19.63 6.85 16.08
C LEU A 128 18.94 6.81 14.72
N THR A 129 18.82 5.63 14.15
CA THR A 129 18.00 5.37 12.94
C THR A 129 17.02 4.25 13.25
N MET A 130 15.73 4.54 13.24
CA MET A 130 14.67 3.55 13.42
C MET A 130 13.99 3.25 12.10
N GLN A 131 14.12 2.01 11.64
CA GLN A 131 13.36 1.46 10.52
C GLN A 131 12.13 0.76 11.08
N MET A 132 10.97 1.03 10.48
CA MET A 132 9.71 0.45 10.91
C MET A 132 9.12 -0.38 9.79
N GLY A 133 8.57 -1.54 10.16
CA GLY A 133 7.94 -2.47 9.24
C GLY A 133 6.68 -3.05 9.80
N ALA A 134 5.86 -3.58 8.91
CA ALA A 134 4.72 -4.38 9.31
C ALA A 134 5.02 -5.85 9.04
N GLU A 135 4.79 -6.67 10.05
CA GLU A 135 4.80 -8.11 9.95
C GLU A 135 3.36 -8.61 10.08
N ALA A 136 2.93 -9.41 9.09
CA ALA A 136 1.57 -9.91 9.01
C ALA A 136 1.56 -11.43 8.88
N TYR A 137 0.71 -12.08 9.68
CA TYR A 137 0.44 -13.52 9.62
C TYR A 137 -1.01 -13.72 9.16
N GLU A 138 -1.19 -14.46 8.08
CA GLU A 138 -2.51 -14.90 7.64
C GLU A 138 -2.71 -16.39 7.94
N LEU A 139 -3.91 -16.74 8.42
CA LEU A 139 -4.36 -18.10 8.72
C LEU A 139 -3.38 -18.90 9.58
N GLY A 140 -2.88 -18.29 10.66
CA GLY A 140 -1.96 -18.95 11.59
C GLY A 140 -0.58 -19.24 11.01
N GLY A 141 -0.14 -18.49 9.99
CA GLY A 141 1.16 -18.64 9.33
C GLY A 141 1.15 -19.60 8.14
N LEU A 142 -0.02 -20.09 7.71
CA LEU A 142 -0.15 -21.03 6.59
C LEU A 142 -0.19 -20.36 5.22
N THR A 143 -0.72 -19.14 5.12
CA THR A 143 -0.88 -18.45 3.82
C THR A 143 0.07 -17.27 3.62
N ARG A 144 0.70 -16.78 4.69
CA ARG A 144 1.80 -15.81 4.62
C ARG A 144 2.86 -16.16 5.66
N SER A 145 4.11 -16.27 5.20
CA SER A 145 5.28 -16.38 6.07
C SER A 145 5.46 -15.12 6.91
N ALA A 146 6.16 -15.20 8.04
CA ALA A 146 6.67 -14.00 8.71
C ALA A 146 7.53 -13.18 7.73
N GLY A 147 7.20 -11.91 7.52
CA GLY A 147 7.88 -11.09 6.52
C GLY A 147 7.45 -9.63 6.53
N TRP A 148 8.25 -8.79 5.89
CA TRP A 148 7.97 -7.36 5.72
C TRP A 148 6.96 -7.20 4.59
N TYR A 149 5.74 -6.77 4.92
CA TYR A 149 4.67 -6.65 3.93
C TYR A 149 4.25 -5.20 3.72
N PRO A 150 4.23 -4.71 2.46
CA PRO A 150 3.84 -3.34 2.13
C PRO A 150 2.35 -3.04 2.35
N SER A 151 1.53 -4.09 2.55
CA SER A 151 0.07 -3.99 2.69
C SER A 151 -0.40 -3.92 4.14
N ALA A 152 0.49 -4.06 5.11
CA ALA A 152 0.15 -4.05 6.52
C ALA A 152 0.50 -2.69 7.12
N GLU A 153 -0.41 -2.14 7.92
CA GLU A 153 -0.26 -0.81 8.52
C GLU A 153 0.88 -0.83 9.54
N VAL A 154 1.73 0.19 9.47
CA VAL A 154 2.83 0.43 10.41
C VAL A 154 2.39 1.50 11.38
N ASP A 155 2.47 1.24 12.68
CA ASP A 155 2.22 2.27 13.69
C ASP A 155 3.42 3.22 13.79
N ILE A 156 3.36 4.32 13.04
CA ILE A 156 4.39 5.37 13.02
C ILE A 156 4.46 6.08 14.38
N PHE A 157 3.33 6.25 15.07
CA PHE A 157 3.27 6.94 16.36
C PHE A 157 3.99 6.14 17.45
N LEU A 158 3.89 4.81 17.40
CA LEU A 158 4.67 3.94 18.27
C LEU A 158 6.18 4.18 18.09
N GLY A 159 6.67 4.28 16.85
CA GLY A 159 8.08 4.58 16.58
C GLY A 159 8.51 5.95 17.10
N GLU A 160 7.70 6.99 16.87
CA GLU A 160 7.96 8.34 17.36
C GLU A 160 7.98 8.40 18.89
N ASP A 161 7.03 7.75 19.56
CA ASP A 161 6.95 7.67 21.02
C ASP A 161 8.20 7.03 21.62
N ILE A 162 8.66 5.90 21.05
CA ILE A 162 9.88 5.24 21.50
C ILE A 162 11.07 6.14 21.28
N MET A 163 11.22 6.75 20.10
CA MET A 163 12.32 7.70 19.82
C MET A 163 12.34 8.87 20.81
N ASN A 164 11.18 9.41 21.16
CA ASN A 164 11.04 10.47 22.17
C ASN A 164 11.37 9.96 23.59
N LEU A 165 11.02 8.71 23.92
CA LEU A 165 11.34 8.11 25.21
C LEU A 165 12.85 7.90 25.37
N ILE A 166 13.54 7.45 24.31
CA ILE A 166 15.00 7.29 24.29
C ILE A 166 15.67 8.64 24.54
N GLU A 167 15.25 9.68 23.82
CA GLU A 167 15.78 11.03 23.99
C GLU A 167 15.61 11.55 25.43
N LYS A 168 14.42 11.37 26.01
CA LYS A 168 14.16 11.75 27.40
C LYS A 168 15.02 10.99 28.41
N LYS A 169 15.40 9.75 28.11
CA LYS A 169 16.27 8.94 28.98
C LYS A 169 17.74 9.29 28.81
N ALA A 170 18.17 9.62 27.59
CA ALA A 170 19.53 10.04 27.31
C ALA A 170 19.85 11.44 27.89
N ALA A 171 18.84 12.29 28.07
CA ALA A 171 18.99 13.62 28.66
C ALA A 171 19.04 13.64 30.21
N LYS A 172 18.96 12.49 30.88
CA LYS A 172 18.99 12.35 32.35
C LYS A 172 20.32 11.80 32.82
#